data_AF-A0A1W2DVW5-F1
#
_entry.id   AF-A0A1W2DVW5-F1
#
_cell.length_a   1.000
_cell.length_b   1.000
_cell.length_c   1.000
_cell.angle_alpha   90.00
_cell.angle_beta   90.00
_cell.angle_gamma   90.00
#
_symmetry.space_group_name_H-M   'P 1'
#
loop_
_entity.id
_entity.type
_entity.pdbx_description
1 polymer ?
#
loop_
_entity_poly.entity_id
_entity_poly.type
_entity_poly.pdbx_seq_one_letter_code
_entity_poly.pdbx_strand_id
1 'polypeptide(L)'
;MLAVGVGLSHAGTVRLADRLTAEGLIESRATATDGRVRSLHLTSAGQKASAAILAARDKVIEEGLSILNKDEMRILADIAERVLRGRLENLEHSYRICRLCCYEGCTNCPIDAELHERGQDRE
;
A
#
# COMPACT_ATOMS: atom_id res chain seq x y z
N MET A 1 2.93 6.21 10.68
CA MET A 1 2.63 6.17 9.23
C MET A 1 1.25 5.63 8.87
N LEU A 2 0.66 4.69 9.63
CA LEU A 2 -0.65 4.11 9.26
C LEU A 2 -1.74 5.17 8.98
N ALA A 3 -1.86 6.20 9.84
CA ALA A 3 -2.87 7.25 9.69
C ALA A 3 -2.82 7.97 8.33
N VAL A 4 -1.61 8.26 7.85
CA VAL A 4 -1.36 8.85 6.53
C VAL A 4 -1.82 7.90 5.43
N GLY A 5 -1.42 6.62 5.51
CA GLY A 5 -1.74 5.61 4.50
C GLY A 5 -3.23 5.30 4.39
N VAL A 6 -3.97 5.32 5.51
CA VAL A 6 -5.43 5.10 5.51
C VAL A 6 -6.24 6.40 5.36
N GLY A 7 -5.59 7.56 5.37
CA GLY A 7 -6.25 8.87 5.25
C GLY A 7 -7.20 9.19 6.41
N LEU A 8 -6.88 8.73 7.61
CA LEU A 8 -7.70 8.96 8.82
C LEU A 8 -6.97 9.86 9.82
N SER A 9 -7.73 10.52 10.69
CA SER A 9 -7.15 11.18 11.86
C SER A 9 -6.47 10.16 12.78
N HIS A 10 -5.61 10.64 13.68
CA HIS A 10 -4.95 9.77 14.66
C HIS A 10 -5.98 8.93 15.46
N ALA A 11 -7.00 9.59 16.03
CA ALA A 11 -8.07 8.90 16.76
C ALA A 11 -8.87 7.93 15.88
N GLY A 12 -9.12 8.27 14.60
CA GLY A 12 -9.76 7.36 13.66
C GLY A 12 -8.93 6.12 13.35
N THR A 13 -7.61 6.29 13.25
CA THR A 13 -6.65 5.22 13.01
C THR A 13 -6.54 4.27 14.21
N VAL A 14 -6.54 4.82 15.43
CA VAL A 14 -6.57 4.01 16.66
C VAL A 14 -7.83 3.15 16.68
N ARG A 15 -9.01 3.73 16.45
CA ARG A 15 -10.28 2.97 16.38
C ARG A 15 -10.27 1.89 15.30
N LEU A 16 -9.67 2.18 14.15
CA LEU A 16 -9.50 1.18 13.08
C LEU A 16 -8.62 0.02 13.55
N ALA A 17 -7.47 0.33 14.17
CA ALA A 17 -6.56 -0.70 14.68
C ALA A 17 -7.22 -1.54 15.78
N ASP A 18 -7.95 -0.92 16.70
CA ASP A 18 -8.69 -1.62 17.75
C ASP A 18 -9.72 -2.58 17.16
N ARG A 19 -10.49 -2.14 16.14
CA ARG A 19 -11.47 -3.00 15.47
C ARG A 19 -10.81 -4.18 14.77
N LEU A 20 -9.73 -3.94 14.01
CA LEU A 20 -9.00 -5.01 13.33
C LEU A 20 -8.36 -6.00 14.32
N THR A 21 -7.97 -5.52 15.51
CA THR A 21 -7.46 -6.36 16.60
C THR A 21 -8.58 -7.21 17.19
N ALA A 22 -9.74 -6.60 17.45
CA ALA A 22 -10.92 -7.30 17.97
C ALA A 22 -11.44 -8.37 16.98
N GLU A 23 -11.31 -8.13 15.67
CA GLU A 23 -11.61 -9.09 14.60
C GLU A 23 -10.50 -10.16 14.41
N GLY A 24 -9.40 -10.07 15.15
CA GLY A 24 -8.28 -11.02 15.07
C GLY A 24 -7.46 -10.93 13.77
N LEU A 25 -7.58 -9.83 13.03
CA LEU A 25 -6.87 -9.62 11.75
C LEU A 25 -5.48 -9.03 11.96
N ILE A 26 -5.30 -8.23 13.01
CA ILE A 26 -3.99 -7.69 13.37
C ILE A 26 -3.67 -7.98 14.83
N GLU A 27 -2.39 -7.94 15.15
CA GLU A 27 -1.89 -7.93 16.51
C GLU A 27 -0.87 -6.81 16.69
N SER A 28 -0.70 -6.38 17.92
CA SER A 28 0.13 -5.25 18.26
C SER A 28 1.24 -5.69 19.23
N ARG A 29 2.49 -5.62 18.75
CA ARG A 29 3.69 -6.08 19.47
C ARG A 29 4.48 -4.87 19.98
N ALA A 30 4.98 -4.93 21.20
CA ALA A 30 5.91 -3.91 21.69
C ALA A 30 7.20 -3.94 20.86
N THR A 31 7.78 -2.78 20.58
CA THR A 31 9.12 -2.75 19.98
C THR A 31 10.17 -3.03 21.04
N ALA A 32 11.30 -3.62 20.61
CA ALA A 32 12.42 -3.90 21.50
C ALA A 32 13.12 -2.63 22.01
N THR A 33 12.93 -1.50 21.32
CA THR A 33 13.63 -0.24 21.55
C THR A 33 12.84 0.75 22.42
N ASP A 34 11.50 0.72 22.38
CA ASP A 34 10.63 1.54 23.23
C ASP A 34 9.29 0.84 23.46
N GLY A 35 9.04 0.39 24.70
CA GLY A 35 7.78 -0.26 25.06
C GLY A 35 6.53 0.61 24.89
N ARG A 36 6.67 1.93 24.68
CA ARG A 36 5.58 2.86 24.34
C ARG A 36 5.21 2.82 22.87
N VAL A 37 6.10 2.33 22.01
CA VAL A 37 5.86 2.16 20.57
C VAL A 37 5.38 0.73 20.34
N ARG A 38 4.26 0.60 19.63
CA ARG A 38 3.72 -0.71 19.23
C ARG A 38 3.71 -0.84 17.72
N SER A 39 4.29 -1.93 17.23
CA SER A 39 4.23 -2.32 15.82
C SER A 39 2.99 -3.16 15.57
N LEU A 40 2.27 -2.87 14.48
CA LEU A 40 1.12 -3.63 14.05
C LEU A 40 1.55 -4.69 13.04
N HIS A 41 1.10 -5.92 13.24
CA HIS A 41 1.38 -7.05 12.37
C HIS A 41 0.08 -7.73 11.97
N LEU A 42 -0.01 -8.21 10.73
CA LEU A 42 -1.09 -9.09 10.33
C LEU A 42 -0.96 -10.42 11.08
N THR A 43 -2.08 -10.94 11.58
CA THR A 43 -2.17 -12.35 11.98
C THR A 43 -2.26 -13.24 10.73
N SER A 44 -2.22 -14.56 10.88
CA SER A 44 -2.48 -15.47 9.76
C SER A 44 -3.86 -15.26 9.13
N ALA A 45 -4.86 -14.88 9.92
CA ALA A 45 -6.19 -14.52 9.41
C ALA A 45 -6.15 -13.19 8.64
N GLY A 46 -5.43 -12.19 9.16
CA GLY A 46 -5.20 -10.92 8.49
C GLY A 46 -4.47 -11.05 7.15
N GLN A 47 -3.46 -11.91 7.06
CA GLN A 47 -2.75 -12.20 5.82
C GLN A 47 -3.69 -12.79 4.76
N LYS A 48 -4.52 -13.76 5.15
CA LYS A 48 -5.53 -14.35 4.24
C LYS A 48 -6.56 -13.31 3.79
N ALA A 49 -7.05 -12.46 4.70
CA ALA A 49 -7.98 -11.40 4.36
C ALA A 49 -7.38 -10.35 3.42
N SER A 50 -6.13 -9.93 3.68
CA SER A 50 -5.37 -9.02 2.82
C SER A 50 -5.20 -9.61 1.42
N ALA A 51 -4.75 -10.86 1.32
CA ALA A 51 -4.58 -11.56 0.04
C ALA A 51 -5.90 -11.67 -0.74
N ALA A 52 -7.02 -11.95 -0.06
CA ALA A 52 -8.33 -12.01 -0.70
C ALA A 52 -8.78 -10.66 -1.28
N ILE A 53 -8.53 -9.55 -0.56
CA ILE A 53 -8.83 -8.19 -1.04
C ILE A 53 -7.97 -7.85 -2.26
N LEU A 54 -6.67 -8.17 -2.21
CA LEU A 54 -5.76 -7.92 -3.33
C LEU A 54 -6.14 -8.75 -4.56
N ALA A 55 -6.45 -10.04 -4.39
CA ALA A 55 -6.91 -10.88 -5.49
C ALA A 55 -8.23 -10.40 -6.11
N ALA A 56 -9.18 -9.94 -5.29
CA ALA A 56 -10.44 -9.37 -5.79
C ALA A 56 -10.20 -8.09 -6.60
N ARG A 57 -9.28 -7.22 -6.16
CA ARG A 57 -8.86 -6.03 -6.91
C ARG A 57 -8.23 -6.42 -8.24
N ASP A 58 -7.28 -7.36 -8.22
CA ASP A 58 -6.52 -7.75 -9.41
C ASP A 58 -7.44 -8.33 -10.48
N LYS A 59 -8.42 -9.14 -10.07
CA LYS A 59 -9.45 -9.66 -10.97
C LYS A 59 -10.23 -8.55 -11.68
N VAL A 60 -10.67 -7.52 -10.96
CA VAL A 60 -11.42 -6.39 -11.55
C VAL A 60 -10.55 -5.62 -12.55
N ILE A 61 -9.27 -5.41 -12.22
CA ILE A 61 -8.32 -4.73 -13.12
C ILE A 61 -8.06 -5.59 -14.36
N GLU A 62 -7.81 -6.87 -14.19
CA GLU A 62 -7.57 -7.83 -15.29
C GLU A 62 -8.76 -7.89 -16.25
N GLU A 63 -9.98 -8.01 -15.71
CA GLU A 63 -11.21 -7.99 -16.51
C GLU A 63 -11.36 -6.67 -17.30
N GLY A 64 -11.13 -5.53 -16.65
CA GLY A 64 -11.22 -4.21 -17.29
C GLY A 64 -10.17 -3.95 -18.36
N LEU A 65 -8.99 -4.56 -18.23
CA LEU A 65 -7.87 -4.42 -19.19
C LEU A 65 -7.80 -5.57 -20.21
N SER A 66 -8.71 -6.54 -20.16
CA SER A 66 -8.70 -7.75 -21.00
C SER A 66 -8.80 -7.48 -22.51
N ILE A 67 -9.26 -6.29 -22.90
CA ILE A 67 -9.35 -5.85 -24.31
C ILE A 67 -7.99 -5.47 -24.91
N LEU A 68 -6.99 -5.20 -24.08
CA LEU A 68 -5.69 -4.70 -24.52
C LEU A 68 -4.77 -5.86 -24.92
N ASN A 69 -4.11 -5.73 -26.05
CA ASN A 69 -3.02 -6.61 -26.41
C ASN A 69 -1.73 -6.27 -25.63
N LYS A 70 -0.67 -7.06 -25.83
CA LYS A 70 0.61 -6.91 -25.12
C LYS A 70 1.28 -5.55 -25.36
N ASP A 71 1.20 -5.01 -26.58
CA ASP A 71 1.80 -3.71 -26.91
C ASP A 71 1.00 -2.56 -26.31
N GLU A 72 -0.33 -2.63 -26.36
CA GLU A 72 -1.21 -1.64 -25.72
C GLU A 72 -1.04 -1.63 -24.20
N MET A 73 -0.91 -2.81 -23.59
CA MET A 73 -0.62 -2.95 -22.15
C MET A 73 0.71 -2.30 -21.77
N ARG A 74 1.74 -2.48 -22.61
CA ARG A 74 3.04 -1.81 -22.42
C ARG A 74 2.91 -0.29 -22.50
N ILE A 75 2.20 0.22 -23.50
CA ILE A 75 1.96 1.67 -23.65
C ILE A 75 1.19 2.22 -22.43
N LEU A 76 0.18 1.49 -21.96
CA LEU A 76 -0.57 1.88 -20.76
C LEU A 76 0.35 1.92 -19.53
N ALA A 77 1.21 0.91 -19.35
CA ALA A 77 2.18 0.87 -18.27
C ALA A 77 3.14 2.07 -18.30
N ASP A 78 3.70 2.40 -19.47
CA ASP A 78 4.62 3.53 -19.65
C ASP A 78 3.94 4.88 -19.34
N ILE A 79 2.65 5.02 -19.70
CA ILE A 79 1.87 6.22 -19.37
C ILE A 79 1.57 6.27 -17.88
N ALA A 80 1.13 5.16 -17.28
CA ALA A 80 0.81 5.07 -15.87
C ALA A 80 2.03 5.38 -14.99
N GLU A 81 3.21 4.86 -15.34
CA GLU A 81 4.47 5.19 -14.67
C GLU A 81 4.72 6.71 -14.67
N ARG A 82 4.67 7.34 -15.85
CA ARG A 82 4.93 8.77 -16.00
C ARG A 82 3.97 9.62 -15.18
N VAL A 83 2.68 9.24 -15.17
CA VAL A 83 1.64 9.90 -14.38
C VAL A 83 1.91 9.73 -12.89
N LEU A 84 2.22 8.52 -12.43
CA LEU A 84 2.50 8.21 -11.02
C LEU A 84 3.70 9.01 -10.50
N ARG A 85 4.82 9.02 -11.25
CA ARG A 85 6.01 9.81 -10.93
C ARG A 85 5.72 11.31 -10.87
N GLY A 86 5.05 11.84 -11.90
CA GLY A 86 4.70 13.27 -11.97
C GLY A 86 3.69 13.73 -10.92
N ARG A 87 2.87 12.82 -10.39
CA ARG A 87 1.88 13.10 -9.33
C ARG A 87 2.45 12.94 -7.92
N LEU A 88 3.60 12.27 -7.76
CA LEU A 88 4.19 12.10 -6.45
C LEU A 88 4.58 13.44 -5.86
N GLU A 89 4.10 13.73 -4.65
CA GLU A 89 4.34 15.00 -3.97
C GLU A 89 5.48 14.88 -2.97
N ASN A 90 5.44 13.85 -2.12
CA ASN A 90 6.39 13.60 -1.05
C ASN A 90 6.27 12.16 -0.53
N LEU A 91 7.11 11.81 0.43
CA LEU A 91 7.13 10.51 1.10
C LEU A 91 5.78 10.13 1.72
N GLU A 92 5.05 11.07 2.32
CA GLU A 92 3.73 10.79 2.91
C GLU A 92 2.68 10.44 1.84
N HIS A 93 2.66 11.17 0.73
CA HIS A 93 1.77 10.91 -0.40
C HIS A 93 1.97 9.50 -0.98
N SER A 94 3.20 8.99 -0.95
CA SER A 94 3.53 7.64 -1.44
C SER A 94 2.71 6.52 -0.78
N TYR A 95 2.26 6.69 0.47
CA TYR A 95 1.47 5.68 1.19
C TYR A 95 0.03 5.55 0.69
N ARG A 96 -0.45 6.50 -0.12
CA ARG A 96 -1.86 6.56 -0.56
C ARG A 96 -2.05 6.80 -2.05
N ILE A 97 -1.00 7.14 -2.79
CA ILE A 97 -1.08 7.40 -4.23
C ILE A 97 -1.51 6.15 -5.01
N CYS A 98 -1.03 4.97 -4.61
CA CYS A 98 -1.44 3.69 -5.15
C CYS A 98 -2.49 3.06 -4.22
N ARG A 99 -3.78 3.22 -4.54
CA ARG A 99 -4.87 2.70 -3.69
C ARG A 99 -4.81 1.17 -3.60
N LEU A 100 -4.78 0.66 -2.37
CA LEU A 100 -4.63 -0.76 -2.05
C LEU A 100 -3.33 -1.38 -2.57
N CYS A 101 -2.25 -0.61 -2.74
CA CYS A 101 -0.95 -1.09 -3.23
C CYS A 101 -0.58 -2.50 -2.70
N CYS A 102 -0.26 -3.42 -3.61
CA CYS A 102 0.42 -4.66 -3.26
C CYS A 102 1.92 -4.40 -3.36
N TYR A 103 2.51 -3.87 -2.29
CA TYR A 103 3.91 -3.46 -2.30
C TYR A 103 4.85 -4.63 -2.65
N GLU A 104 4.64 -5.80 -2.03
CA GLU A 104 5.43 -7.02 -2.31
C GLU A 104 5.31 -7.50 -3.76
N GLY A 105 4.17 -7.24 -4.41
CA GLY A 105 3.94 -7.60 -5.82
C GLY A 105 4.53 -6.61 -6.82
N CYS A 106 5.02 -5.45 -6.36
CA CYS A 106 5.56 -4.40 -7.21
C CYS A 106 7.09 -4.48 -7.25
N THR A 107 7.66 -5.24 -8.20
CA THR A 107 9.11 -5.45 -8.28
C THR A 107 9.89 -4.23 -8.79
N ASN A 108 9.26 -3.41 -9.63
CA ASN A 108 9.83 -2.19 -10.21
C ASN A 108 8.91 -1.00 -9.93
N CYS A 109 8.72 -0.65 -8.65
CA CYS A 109 7.82 0.41 -8.23
C CYS A 109 8.27 1.79 -8.76
N PRO A 110 7.48 2.48 -9.62
CA PRO A 110 7.86 3.79 -10.13
C PRO A 110 7.85 4.87 -9.05
N ILE A 111 7.08 4.67 -7.97
CA ILE A 111 7.03 5.59 -6.84
C ILE A 111 8.32 5.52 -6.00
N ASP A 112 8.82 4.32 -5.71
CA ASP A 112 10.05 4.19 -4.93
C ASP A 112 11.27 4.65 -5.75
N ALA A 113 11.28 4.37 -7.06
CA ALA A 113 12.31 4.91 -7.95
C ALA A 113 12.33 6.45 -7.96
N GLU A 114 11.17 7.09 -8.02
CA GLU A 114 11.06 8.56 -7.93
C GLU A 114 11.48 9.11 -6.57
N LEU A 115 11.09 8.47 -5.46
CA LEU A 115 11.54 8.88 -4.12
C LEU A 115 13.06 8.80 -3.99
N HIS A 116 13.66 7.72 -4.52
CA HIS A 116 15.09 7.51 -4.51
C HIS A 116 15.83 8.57 -5.33
N GLU A 117 15.36 8.86 -6.54
CA GLU A 117 15.91 9.94 -7.39
C GLU A 117 15.82 11.32 -6.72
N ARG A 118 14.82 11.55 -5.86
CA ARG A 118 14.66 12.78 -5.06
C ARG A 118 15.43 12.79 -3.74
N GLY A 119 16.07 11.68 -3.35
CA GLY A 119 16.74 11.53 -2.05
C GLY A 119 15.78 11.50 -0.85
N GLN A 120 14.57 10.96 -1.03
CA GLN A 120 13.51 10.88 -0.01
C GLN A 120 13.18 9.42 0.36
N ASP A 121 14.21 8.58 0.47
CA ASP A 121 14.04 7.14 0.74
C ASP A 121 13.30 6.89 2.06
N ARG A 122 12.53 5.79 2.08
CA ARG A 122 11.96 5.25 3.33
C ARG A 122 13.14 4.65 4.11
N GLU A 123 13.53 5.27 5.23
CA GLU A 123 14.57 4.77 6.15
C GLU A 123 14.50 3.26 6.41
#